data_AF-A0A920JS96-F1
#
_entry.id   AF-A0A920JS96-F1
#
_cell.length_a   1.000
_cell.length_b   1.000
_cell.length_c   1.000
_cell.angle_alpha   90.00
_cell.angle_beta   90.00
_cell.angle_gamma   90.00
#
_symmetry.space_group_name_H-M   'P 1'
#
loop_
_entity.id
_entity.type
_entity.pdbx_description
1 polymer ?
#
loop_
_entity_poly.entity_id
_entity_poly.type
_entity_poly.pdbx_seq_one_letter_code
_entity_poly.pdbx_strand_id
1 'polypeptide(L)'
;MPTVNEIEEIREPIIKPTILCPDKYVGDVIELAIAKRGVQKDLQYLGGQVSIIFEMPLSEIVMDFFDLLKSKSQGYASVDFVFDRYQKADLVKVDVAVNGLVVDSYHQ
;
A
#
# COMPACT_ATOMS: atom_id res chain seq x y z
N MET A 1 31.52 11.59 20.66
CA MET A 1 30.19 12.23 20.72
C MET A 1 29.35 11.61 19.61
N PRO A 2 28.12 11.13 19.88
CA PRO A 2 27.14 11.09 18.79
C PRO A 2 25.77 11.58 19.26
N THR A 3 25.20 12.52 18.53
CA THR A 3 23.75 12.69 18.51
C THR A 3 23.23 11.78 17.40
N VAL A 4 22.53 10.73 17.82
CA VAL A 4 21.82 9.80 16.96
C VAL A 4 20.78 10.61 16.17
N ASN A 5 20.71 10.40 14.85
CA ASN A 5 19.67 10.95 13.99
C ASN A 5 18.28 10.71 14.60
N GLU A 6 17.66 11.75 15.15
CA GLU A 6 16.28 11.74 15.62
C GLU A 6 15.36 11.97 14.42
N ILE A 7 15.01 10.89 13.71
CA ILE A 7 13.82 10.91 12.87
C ILE A 7 12.63 10.84 13.82
N GLU A 8 12.11 11.98 14.26
CA GLU A 8 11.05 12.05 15.28
C GLU A 8 9.71 11.42 14.82
N GLU A 9 9.41 11.41 13.52
CA GLU A 9 8.22 10.72 13.00
C GLU A 9 8.29 10.51 11.48
N ILE A 10 8.06 9.28 11.00
CA ILE A 10 7.83 9.00 9.58
C ILE A 10 6.31 9.01 9.36
N ARG A 11 5.86 9.78 8.37
CA ARG A 11 4.44 9.84 7.98
C ARG A 11 4.26 9.26 6.59
N GLU A 12 3.28 8.38 6.44
CA GLU A 12 2.90 7.80 5.15
C GLU A 12 1.72 8.59 4.55
N PRO A 13 1.72 8.86 3.23
CA PRO A 13 0.54 9.37 2.54
C PRO A 13 -0.51 8.26 2.39
N ILE A 14 -1.71 8.54 2.86
CA ILE A 14 -2.89 7.67 2.77
C ILE A 14 -3.74 8.14 1.59
N ILE A 15 -4.23 7.17 0.82
CA ILE A 15 -5.12 7.38 -0.31
C ILE A 15 -6.45 6.67 -0.11
N LYS A 16 -7.45 7.08 -0.89
CA LYS A 16 -8.76 6.45 -0.99
C LYS A 16 -8.98 5.91 -2.41
N PRO A 17 -8.58 4.67 -2.71
CA PRO A 17 -8.88 4.05 -3.98
C PRO A 17 -10.35 3.64 -4.06
N THR A 18 -10.95 3.90 -5.21
CA THR A 18 -12.25 3.39 -5.65
C THR A 18 -12.01 2.35 -6.73
N ILE A 19 -12.41 1.11 -6.48
CA ILE A 19 -12.23 -0.02 -7.39
C ILE A 19 -13.60 -0.41 -7.94
N LEU A 20 -13.70 -0.49 -9.26
CA LEU A 20 -14.88 -0.99 -9.97
C LEU A 20 -14.57 -2.36 -10.57
N CYS A 21 -15.40 -3.36 -10.28
CA CYS A 21 -15.24 -4.70 -10.86
C CYS A 21 -16.58 -5.45 -10.96
N PRO A 22 -16.69 -6.51 -11.78
CA PRO A 22 -17.82 -7.44 -11.74
C PRO A 22 -17.93 -8.18 -10.40
N ASP A 23 -19.16 -8.52 -9.98
CA ASP A 23 -19.46 -9.20 -8.70
C ASP A 23 -18.61 -10.45 -8.44
N LYS A 24 -18.38 -11.27 -9.47
CA LYS A 24 -17.57 -12.49 -9.37
C LYS A 24 -16.12 -12.29 -8.90
N TYR A 25 -15.58 -11.07 -8.97
CA TYR A 25 -14.20 -10.75 -8.56
C TYR A 25 -14.12 -9.98 -7.23
N VAL A 26 -15.25 -9.65 -6.61
CA VAL A 26 -15.27 -8.83 -5.38
C VAL A 26 -14.44 -9.45 -4.27
N GLY A 27 -14.55 -10.78 -4.07
CA GLY A 27 -13.76 -11.49 -3.07
C GLY A 27 -12.25 -11.35 -3.30
N ASP A 28 -11.79 -11.58 -4.53
CA ASP A 28 -10.38 -11.48 -4.90
C ASP A 28 -9.83 -10.05 -4.73
N VAL A 29 -10.65 -9.04 -5.05
CA VAL A 29 -10.29 -7.61 -4.91
C VAL A 29 -10.17 -7.23 -3.43
N ILE A 30 -11.13 -7.66 -2.59
CA ILE A 30 -11.10 -7.39 -1.15
C ILE A 30 -9.88 -8.07 -0.51
N GLU A 31 -9.63 -9.34 -0.85
CA GLU A 31 -8.46 -10.08 -0.34
C GLU A 31 -7.15 -9.38 -0.70
N LEU A 32 -7.00 -8.93 -1.96
CA LEU A 32 -5.83 -8.18 -2.41
C LEU A 32 -5.66 -6.87 -1.63
N ALA A 33 -6.73 -6.09 -1.49
CA ALA A 33 -6.68 -4.82 -0.78
C ALA A 33 -6.31 -5.01 0.69
N ILE A 34 -6.87 -6.01 1.38
CA ILE A 34 -6.53 -6.33 2.77
C ILE A 34 -5.06 -6.74 2.89
N ALA A 35 -4.57 -7.60 1.99
CA ALA A 35 -3.16 -8.00 1.97
C ALA A 35 -2.19 -6.80 1.80
N LYS A 36 -2.70 -5.70 1.25
CA LYS A 36 -2.00 -4.44 1.00
C LYS A 36 -2.35 -3.35 2.01
N ARG A 37 -2.65 -3.74 3.26
CA ARG A 37 -3.02 -2.84 4.37
C ARG A 37 -4.26 -1.97 4.10
N GLY A 38 -5.12 -2.39 3.19
CA GLY A 38 -6.35 -1.69 2.85
C GLY A 38 -7.46 -1.93 3.86
N VAL A 39 -8.12 -0.83 4.25
CA VAL A 39 -9.30 -0.85 5.11
C VAL A 39 -10.51 -0.49 4.27
N GLN A 40 -11.43 -1.44 4.08
CA GLN A 40 -12.67 -1.18 3.34
C GLN A 40 -13.50 -0.10 4.06
N LYS A 41 -13.97 0.88 3.28
CA LYS A 41 -14.80 1.98 3.76
C LYS A 41 -16.21 1.92 3.22
N ASP A 42 -16.39 1.43 1.99
CA ASP A 42 -17.70 1.31 1.36
C ASP A 42 -17.72 0.19 0.32
N LEU A 43 -18.92 -0.37 0.08
CA LEU A 43 -19.18 -1.34 -0.98
C LEU A 43 -20.60 -1.16 -1.50
N GLN A 44 -20.73 -0.89 -2.79
CA GLN A 44 -22.01 -0.62 -3.45
C GLN A 44 -22.18 -1.47 -4.71
N TYR A 45 -23.36 -2.08 -4.84
CA TYR A 45 -23.77 -2.82 -6.03
C TYR A 45 -24.47 -1.89 -7.02
N LEU A 46 -23.84 -1.66 -8.17
CA LEU A 46 -24.25 -0.71 -9.20
C LEU A 46 -24.80 -1.42 -10.45
N GLY A 47 -25.68 -2.41 -10.26
CA GLY A 47 -26.41 -3.05 -11.37
C GLY A 47 -25.50 -3.53 -12.52
N GLY A 48 -24.64 -4.51 -12.24
CA GLY A 48 -23.69 -5.09 -13.22
C GLY A 48 -22.22 -4.88 -12.85
N GLN A 49 -21.93 -3.91 -11.97
CA GLN A 49 -20.64 -3.71 -11.35
C GLN A 49 -20.77 -3.52 -9.84
N VAL A 50 -19.65 -3.68 -9.14
CA VAL A 50 -19.50 -3.41 -7.72
C VAL A 50 -18.43 -2.34 -7.58
N SER A 51 -18.76 -1.27 -6.84
CA SER A 51 -17.84 -0.23 -6.43
C SER A 51 -17.38 -0.49 -5.00
N ILE A 52 -16.07 -0.53 -4.77
CA ILE A 52 -15.48 -0.78 -3.45
C ILE A 52 -14.50 0.35 -3.16
N ILE A 53 -14.68 1.02 -2.03
CA ILE A 53 -13.80 2.10 -1.57
C ILE A 53 -12.95 1.57 -0.42
N PHE A 54 -11.64 1.76 -0.52
CA PHE A 54 -10.69 1.47 0.56
C PHE A 54 -9.99 2.73 1.05
N GLU A 55 -9.27 2.58 2.15
CA GLU A 55 -8.24 3.50 2.60
C GLU A 55 -6.95 2.70 2.78
N MET A 56 -5.86 3.14 2.17
CA MET A 56 -4.58 2.43 2.24
C MET A 56 -3.39 3.37 2.04
N PRO A 57 -2.17 2.99 2.47
CA PRO A 57 -0.96 3.72 2.18
C PRO A 57 -0.64 3.73 0.68
N LEU A 58 -0.21 4.88 0.15
CA LEU A 58 0.18 5.00 -1.26
C LEU A 58 1.33 4.05 -1.63
N SER A 59 2.22 3.76 -0.68
CA SER A 59 3.36 2.84 -0.85
C SER A 59 2.94 1.44 -1.30
N GLU A 60 1.74 1.01 -0.92
CA GLU A 60 1.20 -0.31 -1.31
C GLU A 60 0.67 -0.34 -2.75
N ILE A 61 0.24 0.82 -3.27
CA ILE A 61 -0.30 0.96 -4.63
C ILE A 61 0.80 1.06 -5.67
N VAL A 62 1.91 1.74 -5.35
CA VAL A 62 3.01 2.01 -6.29
C VAL A 62 3.88 0.78 -6.59
N MET A 63 3.82 -0.29 -5.79
CA MET A 63 4.67 -1.47 -5.98
C MET A 63 4.13 -2.41 -7.07
N ASP A 64 3.05 -3.14 -6.79
CA ASP A 64 2.53 -4.21 -7.65
C ASP A 64 1.00 -4.29 -7.66
N PHE A 65 0.31 -3.36 -6.99
CA PHE A 65 -1.15 -3.43 -6.80
C PHE A 65 -1.91 -3.48 -8.12
N PHE A 66 -1.55 -2.62 -9.08
CA PHE A 66 -2.25 -2.56 -10.37
C PHE A 66 -2.10 -3.85 -11.18
N ASP A 67 -0.92 -4.46 -11.15
CA ASP A 67 -0.65 -5.68 -11.90
C ASP A 67 -1.36 -6.88 -11.26
N LEU A 68 -1.31 -6.97 -9.93
CA LEU A 68 -2.05 -7.98 -9.16
C LEU A 68 -3.57 -7.81 -9.32
N LEU A 69 -4.07 -6.58 -9.30
CA LEU A 69 -5.50 -6.28 -9.49
C LEU A 69 -5.95 -6.72 -10.88
N LYS A 70 -5.20 -6.38 -11.93
CA LYS A 70 -5.50 -6.83 -13.30
C LYS A 70 -5.44 -8.35 -13.41
N SER A 71 -4.46 -9.00 -12.79
CA SER A 71 -4.33 -10.46 -12.81
C SER A 71 -5.53 -11.15 -12.14
N LYS A 72 -5.83 -10.77 -10.88
CA LYS A 72 -6.94 -11.35 -10.09
C LYS A 72 -8.31 -11.09 -10.69
N SER A 73 -8.49 -9.94 -11.37
CA SER A 73 -9.75 -9.60 -12.03
C SER A 73 -9.82 -10.00 -13.51
N GLN A 74 -8.81 -10.69 -14.06
CA GLN A 74 -8.70 -10.97 -15.50
C GLN A 74 -8.82 -9.70 -16.38
N GLY A 75 -8.37 -8.56 -15.85
CA GLY A 75 -8.41 -7.25 -16.51
C GLY A 75 -9.75 -6.52 -16.42
N TYR A 76 -10.75 -7.07 -15.74
CA TYR A 76 -12.08 -6.44 -15.61
C TYR A 76 -12.18 -5.38 -14.51
N ALA A 77 -11.21 -5.30 -13.60
CA ALA A 77 -11.21 -4.27 -12.56
C ALA A 77 -10.50 -2.99 -13.03
N SER A 78 -11.07 -1.84 -12.66
CA SER A 78 -10.44 -0.52 -12.78
C SER A 78 -10.29 0.10 -11.39
N VAL A 79 -9.32 1.00 -11.24
CA VAL A 79 -9.09 1.71 -9.99
C VAL A 79 -8.73 3.16 -10.27
N ASP A 80 -9.36 4.05 -9.52
CA ASP A 80 -9.00 5.46 -9.39
C ASP A 80 -8.72 5.73 -7.92
N PHE A 81 -7.90 6.72 -7.60
CA PHE A 81 -7.62 7.06 -6.21
C PHE A 81 -7.41 8.55 -6.01
N VAL A 82 -7.69 9.00 -4.80
CA VAL A 82 -7.42 10.36 -4.35
C VAL A 82 -6.54 10.33 -3.11
N PHE A 83 -5.69 11.34 -2.97
CA PHE A 83 -4.99 11.59 -1.71
C PHE A 83 -6.01 11.95 -0.62
N ASP A 84 -5.82 11.42 0.58
CA ASP A 84 -6.67 11.70 1.73
C ASP A 84 -5.94 12.49 2.81
N ARG A 85 -4.85 11.93 3.36
CA ARG A 85 -4.11 12.54 4.47
C ARG A 85 -2.71 11.96 4.62
N TYR A 86 -1.88 12.61 5.43
CA TYR A 86 -0.70 11.98 6.01
C TYR A 86 -1.05 11.33 7.35
N GLN A 87 -0.65 10.09 7.53
CA GLN A 87 -0.83 9.34 8.78
C GLN A 87 0.53 8.95 9.35
N LYS A 88 0.66 8.96 10.68
CA LYS A 88 1.85 8.44 11.36
C LYS A 88 2.04 6.98 10.94
N ALA A 89 3.19 6.69 10.35
CA ALA A 89 3.49 5.35 9.93
C ALA A 89 3.88 4.55 11.16
N ASP A 90 3.28 3.37 11.35
CA ASP A 90 3.67 2.45 12.42
C ASP A 90 4.93 1.67 11.99
N LEU A 91 5.94 2.41 11.49
CA LEU A 91 7.27 1.86 11.28
C LEU A 91 7.89 1.72 12.67
N VAL A 92 7.58 0.60 13.32
CA VAL A 92 8.49 0.04 14.31
C VAL A 92 9.82 -0.05 13.58
N LYS A 93 10.80 0.73 14.04
CA LYS A 93 12.16 0.78 13.51
C LYS A 93 12.63 -0.67 13.37
N VAL A 94 12.49 -1.23 12.17
CA VAL A 94 13.28 -2.39 11.79
C VAL A 94 14.65 -1.76 11.67
N ASP A 95 15.38 -1.78 12.79
CA ASP A 95 16.82 -1.73 12.76
C ASP A 95 17.20 -2.89 11.84
N VAL A 96 17.21 -2.62 10.54
CA VAL A 96 18.13 -3.28 9.64
C VAL A 96 19.47 -2.80 10.18
N ALA A 97 19.92 -3.47 11.23
CA ALA A 97 21.30 -3.80 11.43
C ALA A 97 21.72 -4.51 10.13
N VAL A 98 21.94 -3.71 9.08
CA VAL A 98 22.94 -4.01 8.07
C VAL A 98 24.19 -4.11 8.90
N ASN A 99 24.51 -5.35 9.24
CA ASN A 99 25.58 -5.69 10.14
C ASN A 99 26.88 -5.16 9.53
N GLY A 100 27.25 -3.94 9.91
CA GLY A 100 28.62 -3.49 10.13
C GLY A 100 29.68 -3.70 9.03
N LEU A 101 29.34 -4.01 7.79
CA LEU A 101 30.34 -4.06 6.73
C LEU A 101 30.56 -2.65 6.15
N VAL A 102 31.19 -1.82 6.98
CA VAL A 102 32.14 -0.85 6.45
C VAL A 102 33.18 -1.66 5.72
N VAL A 103 33.15 -1.63 4.39
CA VAL A 103 34.24 -2.15 3.56
C VAL A 103 35.40 -1.19 3.78
N ASP A 104 36.22 -1.50 4.77
CA ASP A 104 37.46 -0.77 5.02
C ASP A 104 38.38 -1.05 3.83
N SER A 105 38.61 -0.01 3.03
CA SER A 105 39.48 -0.08 1.87
C SER A 105 40.91 -0.07 2.36
N TYR A 106 41.55 -1.24 2.42
CA TYR A 106 42.99 -1.34 2.70
C TYR A 106 43.77 -0.70 1.55
N HIS A 107 44.34 0.47 1.82
CA HIS A 107 45.48 1.00 1.08
C HIS A 107 46.77 0.38 1.63
N GLN A 108 47.50 -0.33 0.77
CA GLN A 108 48.96 -0.34 0.71
C GLN A 108 49.38 -0.17 -0.74
#